data_AF-A0A8J2NMG1-F1
#
_entry.id   AF-A0A8J2NMG1-F1
#
_cell.length_a   1.000
_cell.length_b   1.000
_cell.length_c   1.000
_cell.angle_alpha   90.00
_cell.angle_beta   90.00
_cell.angle_gamma   90.00
#
_symmetry.space_group_name_H-M   'P 1'
#
loop_
_entity.id
_entity.type
_entity.pdbx_description
1 polymer ?
#
loop_
_entity_poly.entity_id
_entity_poly.type
_entity_poly.pdbx_seq_one_letter_code
_entity_poly.pdbx_strand_id
1 'polypeptide(L)'
;MVEATRLSTIILRTLAAWASPIVHAWYWLRNKLFPIPNLDQHAAETFARVFTDIEPTLRTTSRRRDAWYLSTLAVEPSFHGKGLGSMLLNHGLERVDKADVAAWLIGLEGIDGFYERHGFVTVKRANVGELAHWNGGSIMFRKDTA
;
A
#
# COMPACT_ATOMS: atom_id res chain seq x y z
N MET A 1 -26.01 16.21 -16.89
CA MET A 1 -25.19 16.13 -15.66
C MET A 1 -23.92 15.29 -15.83
N VAL A 2 -23.89 14.29 -16.73
CA VAL A 2 -22.72 13.42 -17.00
C VAL A 2 -21.59 14.12 -17.78
N GLU A 3 -21.92 15.04 -18.70
CA GLU A 3 -20.93 15.77 -19.53
C GLU A 3 -19.99 16.68 -18.73
N ALA A 4 -20.53 17.37 -17.71
CA ALA A 4 -19.77 18.32 -16.89
C ALA A 4 -18.72 17.61 -16.00
N THR A 5 -19.03 16.41 -15.51
CA THR A 5 -18.10 15.56 -14.74
C THR A 5 -16.99 14.99 -15.62
N ARG A 6 -17.28 14.69 -16.90
CA ARG A 6 -16.28 14.25 -17.87
C ARG A 6 -15.28 15.37 -18.19
N LEU A 7 -15.78 16.58 -18.43
CA LEU A 7 -14.96 17.75 -18.77
C LEU A 7 -14.06 18.19 -17.61
N SER A 8 -14.58 18.19 -16.37
CA SER A 8 -13.77 18.53 -15.18
C SER A 8 -12.65 17.50 -14.93
N THR A 9 -12.92 16.22 -15.13
CA THR A 9 -11.91 15.14 -14.98
C THR A 9 -10.81 15.24 -16.02
N ILE A 10 -11.15 15.63 -17.26
CA ILE A 10 -10.17 15.82 -18.35
C ILE A 10 -9.27 17.03 -18.02
N ILE A 11 -9.85 18.19 -17.68
CA ILE A 11 -9.08 19.41 -17.37
C ILE A 11 -8.14 19.21 -16.17
N LEU A 12 -8.61 18.52 -15.12
CA LEU A 12 -7.79 18.20 -13.94
C LEU A 12 -6.61 17.28 -14.29
N ARG A 13 -6.83 16.29 -15.18
CA ARG A 13 -5.78 15.40 -15.70
C ARG A 13 -4.76 16.16 -16.55
N THR A 14 -5.19 17.12 -17.37
CA THR A 14 -4.29 17.92 -18.19
C THR A 14 -3.42 18.82 -17.32
N LEU A 15 -3.99 19.52 -16.33
CA LEU A 15 -3.22 20.38 -15.42
C LEU A 15 -2.21 19.58 -14.58
N ALA A 16 -2.57 18.37 -14.13
CA ALA A 16 -1.65 17.48 -13.45
C ALA A 16 -0.50 17.02 -14.36
N ALA A 17 -0.76 16.81 -15.66
CA ALA A 17 0.26 16.44 -16.64
C ALA A 17 1.28 17.56 -16.89
N TRP A 18 0.87 18.84 -16.84
CA TRP A 18 1.79 19.99 -16.95
C TRP A 18 2.62 20.22 -15.68
N ALA A 19 2.10 19.86 -14.50
CA ALA A 19 2.85 19.93 -13.25
C ALA A 19 3.86 18.78 -13.08
N SER A 20 3.62 17.64 -13.74
CA SER A 20 4.45 16.43 -13.63
C SER A 20 5.95 16.66 -13.91
N PRO A 21 6.38 17.37 -14.97
CA PRO A 21 7.80 17.63 -15.23
C PRO A 21 8.47 18.43 -14.09
N ILE A 22 7.76 19.42 -13.55
CA ILE A 22 8.24 20.26 -12.44
C ILE A 22 8.35 19.43 -11.16
N VAL A 23 7.34 18.59 -10.90
CA VAL A 23 7.32 17.69 -9.74
C VAL A 23 8.45 16.65 -9.84
N HIS A 24 8.70 16.06 -11.00
CA HIS A 24 9.82 15.14 -11.21
C HIS A 24 11.18 15.84 -11.09
N ALA A 25 11.34 17.04 -11.64
CA ALA A 25 12.55 17.84 -11.49
C ALA A 25 12.80 18.19 -10.01
N TRP A 26 11.75 18.53 -9.27
CA TRP A 26 11.80 18.78 -7.83
C TRP A 26 12.19 17.53 -7.04
N TYR A 27 11.54 16.38 -7.29
CA TYR A 27 11.89 15.12 -6.63
C TYR A 27 13.32 14.69 -6.95
N TRP A 28 13.76 14.83 -8.20
CA TRP A 28 15.13 14.56 -8.59
C TRP A 28 16.12 15.43 -7.82
N LEU A 29 15.88 16.75 -7.78
CA LEU A 29 16.75 17.69 -7.08
C LEU A 29 16.78 17.42 -5.58
N ARG A 30 15.61 17.20 -4.96
CA ARG A 30 15.49 16.84 -3.54
C ARG A 30 16.23 15.56 -3.23
N ASN A 31 16.04 14.50 -4.01
CA ASN A 31 16.67 13.20 -3.77
C ASN A 31 18.20 13.28 -3.96
N LYS A 32 18.67 14.15 -4.86
CA LYS A 32 20.11 14.40 -5.06
C LYS A 32 20.73 15.19 -3.90
N LEU A 33 20.02 16.19 -3.37
CA LEU A 33 20.49 17.03 -2.28
C LEU A 33 20.34 16.37 -0.90
N PHE A 34 19.34 15.52 -0.73
CA PHE A 34 19.00 14.84 0.51
C PHE A 34 18.75 13.35 0.24
N PRO A 35 19.81 12.57 -0.07
CA PRO A 35 19.66 11.13 -0.24
C PRO A 35 19.22 10.52 1.09
N ILE A 36 18.36 9.50 1.02
CA ILE A 36 17.98 8.71 2.19
C ILE A 36 19.23 7.90 2.60
N PRO A 37 19.82 8.15 3.78
CA PRO A 37 21.02 7.45 4.18
C PRO A 37 20.76 5.94 4.25
N ASN A 38 21.70 5.14 3.72
CA ASN A 38 21.64 3.68 3.71
C ASN A 38 20.42 3.07 2.99
N LEU A 39 19.79 3.80 2.07
CA LEU A 39 18.80 3.20 1.19
C LEU A 39 19.50 2.27 0.19
N ASP A 40 19.19 0.99 0.27
CA ASP A 40 19.55 0.05 -0.78
C ASP A 40 18.69 0.34 -2.02
N GLN A 41 19.28 1.06 -2.98
CA GLN A 41 18.62 1.46 -4.20
C GLN A 41 18.21 0.25 -5.05
N HIS A 42 19.02 -0.81 -5.05
CA HIS A 42 18.72 -2.03 -5.78
C HIS A 42 17.49 -2.73 -5.19
N ALA A 43 17.45 -2.88 -3.86
CA ALA A 43 16.29 -3.44 -3.18
C ALA A 43 15.01 -2.60 -3.42
N ALA A 44 15.13 -1.28 -3.41
CA ALA A 44 14.00 -0.38 -3.69
C ALA A 44 13.47 -0.52 -5.13
N GLU A 45 14.36 -0.62 -6.12
CA GLU A 45 13.99 -0.83 -7.52
C GLU A 45 13.38 -2.22 -7.75
N THR A 46 13.94 -3.27 -7.14
CA THR A 46 13.40 -4.62 -7.22
C THR A 46 12.01 -4.69 -6.59
N PHE A 47 11.80 -4.04 -5.44
CA PHE A 47 10.47 -3.93 -4.83
C PHE A 47 9.47 -3.24 -5.77
N ALA A 48 9.84 -2.09 -6.35
CA ALA A 48 8.97 -1.36 -7.28
C ALA A 48 8.59 -2.20 -8.50
N ARG A 49 9.54 -2.95 -9.07
CA ARG A 49 9.32 -3.83 -10.23
C ARG A 49 8.38 -4.99 -9.89
N VAL A 50 8.71 -5.76 -8.85
CA VAL A 50 7.90 -6.92 -8.43
C VAL A 50 6.50 -6.50 -8.04
N PHE A 51 6.34 -5.36 -7.37
CA PHE A 51 5.03 -4.85 -7.02
C PHE A 51 4.20 -4.46 -8.25
N THR A 52 4.82 -3.80 -9.24
CA THR A 52 4.17 -3.46 -10.52
C THR A 52 3.67 -4.72 -11.25
N ASP A 53 4.44 -5.80 -11.19
CA ASP A 53 4.06 -7.07 -11.82
C ASP A 53 2.97 -7.83 -11.05
N ILE A 54 2.98 -7.73 -9.71
CA ILE A 54 2.02 -8.44 -8.86
C ILE A 54 0.68 -7.71 -8.77
N GLU A 55 0.66 -6.37 -8.72
CA GLU A 55 -0.56 -5.58 -8.49
C GLU A 55 -1.73 -5.99 -9.41
N PRO A 56 -1.55 -6.16 -10.75
CA PRO A 56 -2.64 -6.58 -11.62
C PRO A 56 -3.25 -7.93 -11.24
N THR A 57 -2.43 -8.85 -10.71
CA THR A 57 -2.86 -10.18 -10.28
C THR A 57 -3.64 -10.16 -8.96
N LEU A 58 -3.56 -9.08 -8.19
CA LEU A 58 -4.30 -8.93 -6.94
C LEU A 58 -5.69 -8.34 -7.18
N ARG A 59 -5.84 -7.51 -8.21
CA ARG A 59 -7.04 -6.70 -8.51
C ARG A 59 -8.08 -7.42 -9.37
N THR A 60 -8.30 -8.71 -9.08
CA THR A 60 -9.12 -9.61 -9.90
C THR A 60 -10.62 -9.32 -9.84
N THR A 61 -11.12 -8.81 -8.71
CA THR A 61 -12.54 -8.47 -8.50
C THR A 61 -12.76 -6.96 -8.41
N SER A 62 -13.98 -6.49 -8.64
CA SER A 62 -14.33 -5.07 -8.46
C SER A 62 -14.01 -4.58 -7.06
N ARG A 63 -14.39 -5.34 -6.03
CA ARG A 63 -14.11 -5.00 -4.63
C ARG A 63 -12.61 -4.89 -4.33
N ARG A 64 -11.77 -5.76 -4.92
CA ARG A 64 -10.31 -5.66 -4.77
C ARG A 64 -9.71 -4.49 -5.53
N ARG A 65 -10.32 -4.06 -6.64
CA ARG A 65 -9.90 -2.84 -7.35
C ARG A 65 -10.16 -1.59 -6.53
N ASP A 66 -11.18 -1.56 -5.70
CA ASP A 66 -11.50 -0.40 -4.87
C ASP A 66 -10.95 -0.52 -3.44
N ALA A 67 -10.14 -1.56 -3.19
CA ALA A 67 -9.62 -1.86 -1.86
C ALA A 67 -8.64 -0.79 -1.36
N TRP A 68 -8.79 -0.42 -0.09
CA TRP A 68 -7.88 0.50 0.58
C TRP A 68 -6.61 -0.21 1.02
N TYR A 69 -5.46 0.42 0.77
CA TYR A 69 -4.15 -0.09 1.13
C TYR A 69 -3.69 0.48 2.47
N LEU A 70 -3.37 -0.41 3.43
CA LEU A 70 -2.68 -0.01 4.66
C LEU A 70 -1.20 0.14 4.37
N SER A 71 -0.73 1.38 4.20
CA SER A 71 0.66 1.68 3.86
C SER A 71 1.63 1.50 5.03
N THR A 72 1.30 2.07 6.19
CA THR A 72 2.17 2.07 7.36
C THR A 72 1.33 2.00 8.63
N LEU A 73 1.70 1.09 9.53
CA LEU A 73 1.21 1.05 10.89
C LEU A 73 2.39 0.74 11.82
N ALA A 74 2.65 1.62 12.76
CA ALA A 74 3.78 1.51 13.66
C ALA A 74 3.37 1.91 15.08
N VAL A 75 3.98 1.24 16.04
CA VAL A 75 3.90 1.58 17.46
C VAL A 75 5.33 1.67 17.97
N GLU A 76 5.62 2.66 18.81
CA GLU A 76 6.93 2.78 19.43
C GLU A 76 7.26 1.51 20.28
N PRO A 77 8.48 0.98 20.20
CA PRO A 77 8.86 -0.28 20.87
C PRO A 77 8.54 -0.34 22.37
N SER A 78 8.70 0.78 23.09
CA SER A 78 8.41 0.90 24.53
C SER A 78 6.92 0.71 24.88
N PHE A 79 6.05 0.75 23.88
CA PHE A 79 4.61 0.56 24.01
C PHE A 79 4.07 -0.71 23.32
N HIS A 80 4.95 -1.60 22.88
CA HIS A 80 4.53 -2.91 22.35
C HIS A 80 3.83 -3.77 23.41
N GLY A 81 3.00 -4.71 22.98
CA GLY A 81 2.23 -5.59 23.87
C GLY A 81 1.05 -4.93 24.59
N LYS A 82 0.82 -3.62 24.42
CA LYS A 82 -0.26 -2.86 25.09
C LYS A 82 -1.55 -2.72 24.26
N GLY A 83 -1.66 -3.45 23.14
CA GLY A 83 -2.85 -3.39 22.26
C GLY A 83 -2.97 -2.14 21.38
N LEU A 84 -2.03 -1.19 21.44
CA LEU A 84 -2.10 0.05 20.65
C LEU A 84 -2.14 -0.21 19.13
N GLY A 85 -1.40 -1.20 18.64
CA GLY A 85 -1.43 -1.57 17.22
C GLY A 85 -2.81 -2.03 16.78
N SER A 86 -3.46 -2.88 17.59
CA SER A 86 -4.83 -3.33 17.36
C SER A 86 -5.83 -2.18 17.41
N MET A 87 -5.65 -1.23 18.35
CA MET A 87 -6.49 -0.04 18.44
C MET A 87 -6.39 0.83 17.19
N LEU A 88 -5.17 1.12 16.72
CA LEU A 88 -4.94 1.87 15.49
C LEU A 88 -5.51 1.15 14.25
N LEU A 89 -5.28 -0.16 14.15
CA LEU A 89 -5.79 -0.96 13.05
C LEU A 89 -7.32 -0.95 13.03
N ASN A 90 -7.97 -1.24 14.16
CA ASN A 90 -9.43 -1.26 14.26
C ASN A 90 -10.06 0.09 13.89
N HIS A 91 -9.45 1.20 14.30
CA HIS A 91 -9.92 2.54 13.91
C HIS A 91 -9.89 2.75 12.39
N GLY A 92 -8.89 2.22 11.69
CA GLY A 92 -8.84 2.22 10.23
C GLY A 92 -9.89 1.29 9.63
N LEU A 93 -10.02 0.08 10.17
CA LEU A 93 -10.98 -0.92 9.71
C LEU A 93 -12.44 -0.47 9.86
N GLU A 94 -12.78 0.27 10.91
CA GLU A 94 -14.11 0.87 11.06
C GLU A 94 -14.48 1.81 9.91
N ARG A 95 -13.50 2.50 9.31
CA ARG A 95 -13.73 3.37 8.14
C ARG A 95 -13.88 2.57 6.86
N VAL A 96 -13.08 1.52 6.71
CA VAL A 96 -13.19 0.56 5.62
C VAL A 96 -14.59 -0.07 5.63
N ASP A 97 -15.06 -0.50 6.80
CA ASP A 97 -16.37 -1.11 6.98
C ASP A 97 -17.50 -0.12 6.67
N LYS A 98 -17.40 1.13 7.14
CA LYS A 98 -18.37 2.20 6.82
C LYS A 98 -18.41 2.57 5.35
N ALA A 99 -17.27 2.47 4.65
CA ALA A 99 -17.17 2.76 3.22
C ALA A 99 -17.57 1.56 2.34
N ASP A 100 -17.82 0.39 2.93
CA ASP A 100 -18.07 -0.88 2.24
C ASP A 100 -17.02 -1.19 1.15
N VAL A 101 -15.75 -1.04 1.52
CA VAL A 101 -14.61 -1.38 0.66
C VAL A 101 -13.78 -2.52 1.28
N ALA A 102 -12.97 -3.20 0.46
CA ALA A 102 -12.00 -4.15 1.00
C ALA A 102 -10.77 -3.41 1.56
N ALA A 103 -10.00 -4.09 2.41
CA ALA A 103 -8.69 -3.64 2.88
C ALA A 103 -7.61 -4.67 2.56
N TRP A 104 -6.41 -4.19 2.24
CA TRP A 104 -5.26 -5.04 1.96
C TRP A 104 -3.95 -4.40 2.39
N LEU A 105 -2.91 -5.23 2.53
CA LEU A 105 -1.59 -4.83 3.00
C LEU A 105 -0.49 -5.75 2.50
N ILE A 106 0.75 -5.30 2.66
CA ILE A 106 1.94 -6.15 2.58
C ILE A 106 2.53 -6.29 3.99
N GLY A 107 2.56 -7.52 4.49
CA GLY A 107 3.15 -7.87 5.78
C GLY A 107 4.67 -7.98 5.69
N LEU A 108 5.33 -7.44 6.71
CA LEU A 108 6.76 -7.66 6.96
C LEU A 108 6.98 -9.02 7.63
N GLU A 109 8.24 -9.39 7.85
CA GLU A 109 8.58 -10.59 8.60
C GLU A 109 7.94 -10.61 9.99
N GLY A 110 7.34 -11.73 10.37
CA GLY A 110 6.87 -11.99 11.73
C GLY A 110 5.56 -11.31 12.16
N ILE A 111 4.92 -10.52 11.30
CA ILE A 111 3.68 -9.79 11.65
C ILE A 111 2.39 -10.39 11.08
N ASP A 112 2.48 -11.45 10.28
CA ASP A 112 1.33 -12.11 9.64
C ASP A 112 0.24 -12.46 10.67
N GLY A 113 0.64 -13.12 11.77
CA GLY A 113 -0.28 -13.53 12.83
C GLY A 113 -0.95 -12.36 13.56
N PHE A 114 -0.35 -11.16 13.56
CA PHE A 114 -1.04 -9.97 14.07
C PHE A 114 -2.24 -9.62 13.19
N TYR A 115 -2.05 -9.54 11.87
CA TYR A 115 -3.14 -9.19 10.95
C TYR A 115 -4.17 -10.31 10.78
N GLU A 116 -3.77 -11.58 10.87
CA GLU A 116 -4.71 -12.71 10.81
C GLU A 116 -5.78 -12.64 11.89
N ARG A 117 -5.43 -12.19 13.12
CA ARG A 117 -6.40 -11.97 14.20
C ARG A 117 -7.43 -10.88 13.89
N HIS A 118 -7.12 -9.98 12.97
CA HIS A 118 -8.02 -8.92 12.49
C HIS A 118 -8.75 -9.30 11.19
N GLY A 119 -8.74 -10.60 10.85
CA GLY A 119 -9.48 -11.14 9.71
C GLY A 119 -8.73 -11.06 8.37
N PHE A 120 -7.44 -10.70 8.37
CA PHE A 120 -6.63 -10.75 7.16
C PHE A 120 -6.24 -12.19 6.79
N VAL A 121 -6.13 -12.45 5.50
CA VAL A 121 -5.63 -13.70 4.94
C VAL A 121 -4.58 -13.43 3.89
N THR A 122 -3.51 -14.19 3.93
CA THR A 122 -2.48 -14.20 2.90
C THR A 122 -3.06 -14.78 1.60
N VAL A 123 -3.03 -14.00 0.53
CA VAL A 123 -3.50 -14.40 -0.80
C VAL A 123 -2.35 -14.67 -1.78
N LYS A 124 -1.19 -14.08 -1.52
CA LYS A 124 0.03 -14.21 -2.32
C LYS A 124 1.23 -13.83 -1.48
N ARG A 125 2.44 -14.15 -1.93
CA ARG A 125 3.67 -13.59 -1.38
C ARG A 125 4.48 -12.90 -2.46
N ALA A 126 5.02 -11.74 -2.12
CA ALA A 126 5.89 -10.95 -2.99
C ALA A 126 7.33 -11.45 -3.00
N ASN A 127 7.74 -12.21 -1.98
CA ASN A 127 9.09 -12.77 -1.85
C ASN A 127 9.31 -14.03 -2.72
N VAL A 128 8.82 -13.99 -3.95
CA VAL A 128 9.07 -15.02 -4.97
C VAL A 128 9.99 -14.44 -6.05
N GLY A 129 10.87 -15.26 -6.63
CA GLY A 129 11.80 -14.80 -7.67
C GLY A 129 12.91 -13.90 -7.12
N GLU A 130 13.09 -12.70 -7.70
CA GLU A 130 14.16 -11.76 -7.33
C GLU A 130 14.12 -11.34 -5.85
N LEU A 131 12.95 -11.33 -5.23
CA LEU A 131 12.76 -11.03 -3.81
C LEU A 131 12.79 -12.27 -2.90
N ALA A 132 13.26 -13.44 -3.38
CA ALA A 132 13.27 -14.67 -2.59
C ALA A 132 14.09 -14.58 -1.29
N HIS A 133 15.09 -13.69 -1.24
CA HIS A 133 15.91 -13.42 -0.07
C HIS A 133 15.23 -12.48 0.95
N TRP A 134 14.09 -11.90 0.60
CA TRP A 134 13.39 -10.95 1.46
C TRP A 134 12.45 -11.69 2.41
N ASN A 135 12.64 -11.49 3.71
CA ASN A 135 11.78 -12.08 4.72
C ASN A 135 10.51 -11.22 4.89
N GLY A 136 9.33 -11.86 4.75
CA GLY A 136 8.04 -11.19 4.76
C GLY A 136 7.37 -11.20 3.39
N GLY A 137 6.86 -10.05 2.94
CA GLY A 137 6.22 -9.89 1.64
C GLY A 137 4.84 -10.55 1.55
N SER A 138 4.19 -10.82 2.67
CA SER A 138 2.86 -11.46 2.72
C SER A 138 1.83 -10.49 2.18
N ILE A 139 1.23 -10.78 1.04
CA ILE A 139 0.16 -9.93 0.50
C ILE A 139 -1.14 -10.42 1.08
N MET A 140 -1.79 -9.59 1.89
CA MET A 140 -2.94 -10.00 2.67
C MET A 140 -4.17 -9.15 2.36
N PHE A 141 -5.34 -9.78 2.27
CA PHE A 141 -6.63 -9.12 2.17
C PHE A 141 -7.47 -9.44 3.40
N ARG A 142 -8.23 -8.48 3.92
CA ARG A 142 -9.22 -8.76 4.96
C ARG A 142 -10.37 -9.57 4.37
N LYS A 143 -10.75 -10.67 5.03
CA LYS A 143 -11.93 -11.47 4.69
C LYS A 143 -13.15 -10.57 4.73
N ASP A 144 -14.07 -10.78 3.81
CA ASP A 144 -15.38 -10.14 3.87
C ASP A 144 -16.10 -10.65 5.13
N THR A 145 -16.52 -9.73 6.00
CA THR A 145 -17.47 -10.03 7.06
C THR A 145 -18.83 -10.28 6.39
N ALA A 146 -19.34 -11.51 6.52
CA ALA A 146 -20.66 -11.91 6.03
C ALA A 146 -21.79 -11.16 6.74
#